data_AF-A0A9D8QA23-F1
#
_entry.id   AF-A0A9D8QA23-F1
#
_cell.length_a   1.000
_cell.length_b   1.000
_cell.length_c   1.000
_cell.angle_alpha   90.00
_cell.angle_beta   90.00
_cell.angle_gamma   90.00
#
_symmetry.space_group_name_H-M   'P 1'
#
loop_
_entity.id
_entity.type
_entity.pdbx_description
1 polymer ?
#
loop_
_entity_poly.entity_id
_entity_poly.type
_entity_poly.pdbx_seq_one_letter_code
_entity_poly.pdbx_strand_id
1 'polypeptide(L)' 'MRHNSGPEKALAEQVVKDIRRATRRQFSAEEKIRIVLEGVRGEESIAELCRREGIASSMYYGW' A
#
# COMPACT_ATOMS: atom_id res chain seq x y z
N MET A 1 19.28 -20.56 30.62
CA MET A 1 20.05 -20.46 29.35
C MET A 1 19.27 -19.57 28.39
N ARG A 2 19.82 -18.42 27.99
CA ARG A 2 19.22 -17.57 26.96
C ARG A 2 19.70 -18.07 25.60
N HIS A 3 18.81 -18.64 24.80
CA HIS A 3 19.13 -18.93 23.40
C HIS A 3 19.21 -17.61 22.64
N ASN A 4 20.42 -17.24 22.22
CA ASN A 4 20.67 -16.02 21.47
C ASN A 4 20.31 -16.27 20.00
N SER A 5 19.03 -16.12 19.65
CA SER A 5 18.49 -16.28 18.29
C SER A 5 18.69 -15.03 17.43
N GLY A 6 19.88 -14.43 17.47
CA GLY A 6 20.22 -13.18 16.77
C GLY A 6 20.11 -13.27 15.24
N PRO A 7 20.85 -14.16 14.56
CA PRO A 7 20.89 -14.19 13.09
C PRO A 7 19.64 -14.80 12.45
N GLU A 8 18.99 -15.81 13.06
CA GLU A 8 17.75 -16.39 12.54
C GLU A 8 16.56 -15.42 12.59
N LYS A 9 16.45 -14.60 13.66
CA LYS A 9 15.40 -13.57 13.73
C LYS A 9 15.58 -12.51 12.65
N ALA A 10 16.81 -12.05 12.41
CA ALA A 10 17.09 -11.07 11.37
C ALA A 10 16.74 -11.60 9.96
N LEU A 11 17.02 -12.89 9.69
CA LEU A 11 16.65 -13.52 8.44
C LEU A 11 15.12 -13.64 8.29
N ALA A 12 14.41 -14.06 9.34
CA ALA A 12 12.96 -14.14 9.32
C ALA A 12 12.29 -12.78 9.09
N GLU A 13 12.80 -11.72 9.73
CA GLU A 13 12.32 -10.34 9.52
C GLU A 13 12.55 -9.88 8.07
N GLN A 14 13.70 -10.19 7.49
CA GLN A 14 14.01 -9.87 6.10
C GLN A 14 13.06 -10.61 5.14
N VAL A 15 12.83 -11.91 5.34
CA VAL A 15 11.90 -12.70 4.54
C VAL A 15 10.48 -12.14 4.62
N VAL A 16 9.99 -11.79 5.82
CA VAL A 16 8.65 -11.18 5.98
C VAL A 16 8.56 -9.83 5.25
N LYS A 17 9.62 -9.02 5.30
CA LYS A 17 9.67 -7.74 4.59
C LYS A 17 9.63 -7.92 3.08
N ASP A 18 10.35 -8.91 2.55
CA ASP A 18 10.38 -9.22 1.13
C ASP A 18 9.04 -9.76 0.64
N ILE A 19 8.39 -10.65 1.42
CA ILE A 19 7.03 -11.10 1.15
C ILE A 19 6.08 -9.91 1.09
N ARG A 20 6.08 -9.03 2.10
CA ARG A 20 5.22 -7.83 2.11
C ARG A 20 5.46 -6.90 0.93
N ARG A 21 6.69 -6.82 0.44
CA ARG A 21 7.04 -6.03 -0.75
C ARG A 21 6.51 -6.69 -2.02
N ALA A 22 6.72 -8.00 -2.17
CA ALA A 22 6.30 -8.78 -3.34
C ALA A 22 4.77 -8.87 -3.45
N THR A 23 4.06 -8.99 -2.32
CA THR A 23 2.60 -9.07 -2.28
C THR A 23 1.91 -7.70 -2.20
N ARG A 24 2.66 -6.59 -2.27
CA ARG A 24 2.07 -5.25 -2.24
C ARG A 24 1.23 -5.04 -3.50
N ARG A 25 -0.03 -4.64 -3.31
CA ARG A 25 -0.94 -4.28 -4.41
C ARG A 25 -0.26 -3.25 -5.32
N GLN A 26 -0.22 -3.56 -6.61
CA GLN A 26 0.20 -2.65 -7.66
C GLN A 26 -1.04 -2.10 -8.33
N PHE A 27 -1.05 -0.81 -8.64
CA PHE A 27 -2.11 -0.16 -9.40
C PHE A 27 -1.60 0.07 -10.82
N SER A 28 -2.36 -0.37 -11.81
CA SER A 28 -2.06 -0.06 -13.22
C SER A 28 -2.19 1.44 -13.47
N ALA A 29 -1.62 1.94 -14.57
CA ALA A 29 -1.80 3.34 -14.95
C ALA A 29 -3.29 3.68 -15.17
N GLU A 30 -4.05 2.75 -15.75
CA GLU A 30 -5.48 2.89 -16.02
C GLU A 30 -6.30 2.97 -14.72
N GLU A 31 -5.98 2.15 -13.72
CA GLU A 31 -6.63 2.23 -12.41
C GLU A 31 -6.36 3.58 -11.74
N LYS A 32 -5.10 4.04 -11.74
CA LYS A 32 -4.74 5.34 -11.16
C LYS A 32 -5.49 6.48 -11.83
N ILE A 33 -5.50 6.51 -13.17
CA ILE A 33 -6.19 7.54 -13.95
C ILE A 33 -7.69 7.55 -13.61
N ARG A 34 -8.34 6.37 -13.56
CA ARG A 34 -9.75 6.26 -13.19
C ARG A 34 -10.05 6.90 -11.83
N ILE A 35 -9.26 6.53 -10.81
CA ILE A 35 -9.43 7.01 -9.44
C ILE A 35 -9.21 8.53 -9.36
N VAL A 36 -8.14 9.04 -9.99
CA VAL A 36 -7.84 10.48 -9.98
C VAL A 36 -8.95 11.27 -10.68
N LEU A 37 -9.43 10.80 -11.83
CA LEU A 37 -10.50 11.48 -12.55
C LEU A 37 -11.82 11.50 -11.76
N GLU A 38 -12.15 10.44 -11.04
CA GLU A 38 -13.33 10.42 -10.16
C GLU A 38 -13.20 11.42 -9.01
N GLY A 39 -12.03 11.48 -8.37
CA GLY A 39 -11.77 12.46 -7.32
C GLY A 39 -11.79 13.90 -7.83
N VAL A 40 -11.32 14.17 -9.04
CA VAL A 40 -11.41 15.48 -9.70
C VAL A 40 -12.85 15.86 -10.01
N ARG A 41 -13.70 14.88 -10.35
CA ARG A 41 -15.12 15.12 -10.59
C ARG A 41 -15.85 15.60 -9.33
N GLY A 42 -15.41 15.14 -8.15
CA GLY A 42 -15.88 15.65 -6.86
C GLY A 42 -17.31 15.24 -6.49
N GLU A 43 -17.81 14.12 -7.02
CA GLU A 43 -19.12 13.57 -6.66
C GLU A 43 -19.15 13.09 -5.18
N GLU A 44 -18.03 12.57 -4.69
CA GLU A 44 -17.81 12.20 -3.29
C GLU A 44 -16.52 12.83 -2.76
N SER A 45 -16.36 12.84 -1.43
CA SER A 45 -15.13 13.34 -0.83
C SER A 45 -13.95 12.42 -1.18
N ILE A 46 -12.75 12.99 -1.38
CA ILE A 46 -11.53 12.19 -1.63
C ILE A 46 -11.30 11.14 -0.54
N ALA A 47 -11.69 11.43 0.71
CA ALA A 47 -11.57 10.49 1.82
C ALA A 47 -12.48 9.28 1.66
N GLU A 48 -13.68 9.45 1.09
CA GLU A 48 -14.62 8.37 0.81
C GLU A 48 -14.16 7.51 -0.36
N LEU A 49 -13.73 8.16 -1.44
CA LEU A 49 -13.11 7.49 -2.60
C LEU A 49 -11.91 6.65 -2.18
N CYS A 50 -11.00 7.21 -1.37
CA CYS A 50 -9.82 6.50 -0.87
C CYS A 50 -10.19 5.25 -0.05
N ARG A 51 -11.24 5.32 0.79
CA ARG A 51 -11.72 4.16 1.55
C ARG A 51 -12.29 3.07 0.64
N ARG A 52 -13.06 3.46 -0.37
CA ARG A 52 -13.69 2.53 -1.32
C ARG A 52 -12.67 1.82 -2.20
N GLU A 53 -11.67 2.56 -2.68
CA GLU A 53 -10.59 2.03 -3.53
C GLU A 53 -9.50 1.29 -2.72
N GLY A 54 -9.52 1.43 -1.40
CA GLY A 54 -8.55 0.81 -0.50
C GLY A 54 -7.15 1.44 -0.61
N ILE A 55 -7.09 2.76 -0.81
CA ILE A 55 -5.85 3.53 -0.89
C ILE A 55 -5.72 4.52 0.26
N ALA A 56 -4.48 4.87 0.60
CA ALA A 56 -4.24 5.98 1.52
C ALA A 56 -4.42 7.31 0.80
N SER A 57 -4.93 8.34 1.49
CA SER A 57 -5.08 9.67 0.90
C SER A 57 -3.75 10.25 0.41
N SER A 58 -2.64 9.96 1.11
CA SER A 58 -1.30 10.35 0.65
C SER A 58 -0.90 9.73 -0.68
N MET A 59 -1.45 8.56 -1.01
CA MET A 59 -1.21 7.89 -2.28
C MET A 59 -2.00 8.58 -3.40
N TYR A 60 -3.26 8.96 -3.17
CA TYR A 60 -4.08 9.72 -4.11
C TYR A 60 -3.40 11.04 -4.51
N TYR A 61 -2.98 11.85 -3.53
CA TYR A 61 -2.34 13.14 -3.81
C TYR A 61 -0.92 13.01 -4.39
N GLY A 62 -0.32 11.82 -4.33
CA GLY A 62 0.99 11.55 -4.93
C GLY A 62 0.90 11.01 -6.35
N TRP A 63 -0.29 10.78 -6.88
CA TRP A 63 -0.55 10.38 -8.27
C TRP A 63 -0.91 11.59 -9.12
#